data_AF-A0A8S3K7Z5-F1
#
_entry.id   AF-A0A8S3K7Z5-F1
#
_cell.length_a   1.000
_cell.length_b   1.000
_cell.length_c   1.000
_cell.angle_alpha   90.00
_cell.angle_beta   90.00
_cell.angle_gamma   90.00
#
_symmetry.space_group_name_H-M   'P 1'
#
loop_
_entity.id
_entity.type
_entity.pdbx_description
1 polymer ?
#
loop_
_entity_poly.entity_id
_entity_poly.type
_entity_poly.pdbx_seq_one_letter_code
_entity_poly.pdbx_strand_id
1 'polypeptide(L)'
;GVLLANACGPCIGQWDRKDVKNNEKNTIVCSYNRNFPGRNDGNPHTHAFVTSPELVTAMVLAGDLHFNPLTDSLTAADGSKFKLQSPHGDTLPANGFDAGVDNYQEPPQDGSSLVVDVDPKSDRLQLLEPFQPWNSQDLTDMPILMK
;
A
#
# COMPACT_ATOMS: atom_id res chain seq x y z
N GLY A 1 -16.77 -6.56 -4.24
CA GLY A 1 -15.51 -5.84 -3.98
C GLY A 1 -15.05 -5.15 -5.25
N VAL A 2 -13.99 -4.34 -5.15
CA VAL A 2 -13.35 -3.67 -6.31
C VAL A 2 -11.95 -4.23 -6.44
N LEU A 3 -11.57 -4.72 -7.63
CA LEU A 3 -10.18 -5.06 -7.91
C LEU A 3 -9.43 -3.79 -8.33
N LEU A 4 -8.30 -3.53 -7.68
CA LEU A 4 -7.40 -2.44 -8.04
C LEU A 4 -6.38 -2.90 -9.08
N ALA A 5 -5.65 -1.96 -9.66
CA ALA A 5 -4.49 -2.27 -10.49
C ALA A 5 -3.41 -3.03 -9.69
N ASN A 6 -2.59 -3.81 -10.40
CA ASN A 6 -1.44 -4.54 -9.84
C ASN A 6 -0.30 -3.56 -9.49
N ALA A 7 -0.51 -2.74 -8.45
CA ALA A 7 0.40 -1.70 -7.99
C ALA A 7 0.26 -1.48 -6.48
N CYS A 8 1.19 -0.74 -5.87
CA CYS A 8 1.19 -0.48 -4.42
C CYS A 8 -0.09 0.22 -3.93
N GLY A 9 -0.57 1.22 -4.68
CA GLY A 9 -1.84 1.92 -4.42
C GLY A 9 -2.02 2.40 -2.98
N PRO A 10 -3.14 2.05 -2.30
CA PRO A 10 -3.42 2.48 -0.92
C PRO A 10 -2.36 2.10 0.12
N CYS A 11 -1.51 1.09 -0.13
CA CYS A 11 -0.44 0.70 0.78
C CYS A 11 0.59 1.84 1.00
N ILE A 12 0.76 2.71 -0.01
CA ILE A 12 1.70 3.84 0.03
C ILE A 12 1.02 5.21 0.08
N GLY A 13 -0.31 5.24 0.27
CA GLY A 13 -1.06 6.50 0.27
C GLY A 13 -1.52 6.96 -1.12
N GLN A 14 -1.29 6.16 -2.17
CA GLN A 14 -1.77 6.48 -3.51
C GLN A 14 -3.21 5.99 -3.68
N TRP A 15 -4.12 6.67 -2.98
CA TRP A 15 -5.53 6.36 -2.95
C TRP A 15 -6.36 7.65 -2.85
N ASP A 16 -7.18 7.90 -3.86
CA ASP A 16 -8.17 8.98 -3.80
C ASP A 16 -9.41 8.52 -3.03
N ARG A 17 -9.31 8.55 -1.71
CA ARG A 17 -10.36 8.07 -0.78
C ARG A 17 -11.52 9.06 -0.70
N LYS A 18 -12.76 8.59 -0.87
CA LYS A 18 -13.98 9.43 -0.93
C LYS A 18 -15.05 9.12 0.13
N ASP A 19 -14.92 8.03 0.86
CA ASP A 19 -15.92 7.54 1.83
C ASP A 19 -15.86 8.26 3.19
N VAL A 20 -14.78 8.98 3.48
CA VAL A 20 -14.60 9.76 4.72
C VAL A 20 -14.10 11.17 4.40
N LYS A 21 -14.46 12.14 5.24
CA LYS A 21 -13.90 13.49 5.15
C LYS A 21 -12.48 13.52 5.73
N ASN A 22 -11.67 14.48 5.29
CA ASN A 22 -10.35 14.67 5.90
C ASN A 22 -10.50 15.01 7.40
N ASN A 23 -9.60 14.47 8.23
CA ASN A 23 -9.62 14.49 9.70
C ASN A 23 -10.80 13.76 10.37
N GLU A 24 -11.63 13.03 9.62
CA GLU A 24 -12.68 12.20 10.23
C GLU A 24 -12.05 11.01 10.94
N LYS A 25 -12.52 10.69 12.15
CA LYS A 25 -12.05 9.53 12.90
C LYS A 25 -12.75 8.28 12.38
N ASN A 26 -11.98 7.37 11.78
CA ASN A 26 -12.47 6.10 11.29
C ASN A 26 -11.44 4.99 11.55
N THR A 27 -11.83 3.75 11.22
CA THR A 27 -10.94 2.60 11.22
C THR A 27 -10.88 1.99 9.82
N ILE A 28 -9.71 1.45 9.46
CA ILE A 28 -9.54 0.55 8.31
C ILE A 28 -8.79 -0.71 8.78
N VAL A 29 -9.07 -1.83 8.13
CA VAL A 29 -8.34 -3.10 8.32
C VAL A 29 -7.76 -3.50 6.98
N CYS A 30 -6.46 -3.79 6.94
CA CYS A 30 -5.75 -4.10 5.70
C CYS A 30 -4.77 -5.25 5.87
N SER A 31 -4.38 -5.87 4.76
CA SER A 31 -3.37 -6.95 4.71
C SER A 31 -2.03 -6.44 4.20
N TYR A 32 -1.68 -5.20 4.56
CA TYR A 32 -0.42 -4.56 4.21
C TYR A 32 0.63 -4.84 5.30
N ASN A 33 1.58 -3.92 5.52
CA ASN A 33 2.64 -4.09 6.51
C ASN A 33 2.98 -2.82 7.33
N ARG A 34 2.36 -1.67 7.02
CA ARG A 34 2.59 -0.38 7.72
C ARG A 34 1.27 0.33 7.97
N ASN A 35 1.14 0.94 9.14
CA ASN A 35 -0.05 1.66 9.61
C ASN A 35 0.29 2.98 10.34
N PHE A 36 1.35 3.66 9.94
CA PHE A 36 1.68 4.98 10.49
C PHE A 36 0.55 6.00 10.23
N PRO A 37 0.36 7.01 11.09
CA PRO A 37 -0.68 8.03 10.91
C PRO A 37 -0.63 8.66 9.50
N GLY A 38 -1.79 8.70 8.83
CA GLY A 38 -1.93 9.29 7.48
C GLY A 38 -1.28 8.49 6.34
N ARG A 39 -0.71 7.30 6.59
CA ARG A 39 0.01 6.54 5.56
C ARG A 39 -0.86 6.12 4.37
N ASN A 40 -2.08 5.67 4.62
CA ASN A 40 -2.91 5.03 3.60
C ASN A 40 -3.77 6.00 2.79
N ASP A 41 -4.17 7.12 3.40
CA ASP A 41 -5.16 8.05 2.85
C ASP A 41 -4.85 9.52 3.18
N GLY A 42 -3.71 9.83 3.81
CA GLY A 42 -3.36 11.18 4.24
C GLY A 42 -4.10 11.67 5.50
N ASN A 43 -5.02 10.89 6.07
CA ASN A 43 -5.79 11.28 7.25
C ASN A 43 -5.08 10.80 8.54
N PRO A 44 -4.60 11.70 9.42
CA PRO A 44 -3.93 11.32 10.66
C PRO A 44 -4.87 10.64 11.68
N HIS A 45 -6.19 10.75 11.51
CA HIS A 45 -7.20 10.16 12.39
C HIS A 45 -7.76 8.81 11.91
N THR A 46 -7.27 8.29 10.77
CA THR A 46 -7.54 6.92 10.35
C THR A 46 -6.73 5.95 11.21
N HIS A 47 -7.42 5.08 11.94
CA HIS A 47 -6.80 3.97 12.68
C HIS A 47 -6.68 2.77 11.74
N ALA A 48 -5.45 2.45 11.32
CA ALA A 48 -5.19 1.33 10.43
C ALA A 48 -4.70 0.11 11.22
N PHE A 49 -5.37 -1.02 11.03
CA PHE A 49 -4.98 -2.32 11.60
C PHE A 49 -4.49 -3.25 10.50
N VAL A 50 -3.33 -3.86 10.71
CA VAL A 50 -2.71 -4.79 9.77
C VAL A 50 -2.94 -6.22 10.23
N THR A 51 -3.42 -7.09 9.35
CA THR A 51 -3.67 -8.51 9.64
C THR A 51 -3.60 -9.37 8.37
N SER A 52 -3.93 -10.66 8.45
CA SER A 52 -3.92 -11.55 7.28
C SER A 52 -5.06 -11.21 6.28
N PRO A 53 -4.92 -11.50 4.98
CA PRO A 53 -5.97 -11.28 3.98
C PRO A 53 -7.31 -11.98 4.32
N GLU A 54 -7.25 -13.15 4.95
CA GLU A 54 -8.41 -13.91 5.38
C GLU A 54 -9.16 -13.18 6.50
N LEU A 55 -8.43 -12.66 7.48
CA LEU A 55 -9.01 -11.87 8.56
C LEU A 55 -9.57 -10.54 8.05
N VAL A 56 -8.90 -9.86 7.11
CA VAL A 56 -9.48 -8.67 6.45
C VAL A 56 -10.83 -9.02 5.83
N THR A 57 -10.91 -10.13 5.11
CA THR A 57 -12.16 -10.58 4.46
C THR A 57 -13.26 -10.85 5.49
N ALA A 58 -12.94 -11.57 6.58
CA ALA A 58 -13.88 -11.84 7.65
C ALA A 58 -14.40 -10.54 8.31
N MET A 59 -13.52 -9.58 8.58
CA MET A 59 -13.86 -8.29 9.17
C MET A 59 -14.69 -7.42 8.23
N VAL A 60 -14.44 -7.47 6.92
CA VAL A 60 -15.25 -6.78 5.91
C VAL A 60 -16.68 -7.34 5.85
N LEU A 61 -16.84 -8.65 5.96
CA LEU A 61 -18.17 -9.27 6.01
C LEU A 61 -18.93 -8.92 7.30
N ALA A 62 -18.22 -8.82 8.42
CA ALA A 62 -18.81 -8.50 9.71
C ALA A 62 -19.12 -7.00 9.88
N GLY A 63 -18.26 -6.13 9.36
CA GLY A 63 -18.35 -4.68 9.55
C GLY A 63 -18.06 -4.19 10.98
N ASP A 64 -17.56 -5.07 11.86
CA ASP A 64 -17.28 -4.80 13.27
C ASP A 64 -15.93 -5.40 13.68
N LEU A 65 -15.11 -4.63 14.41
CA LEU A 65 -13.81 -5.06 14.92
C LEU A 65 -13.91 -6.02 16.11
N HIS A 66 -15.06 -6.04 16.79
CA HIS A 66 -15.27 -6.99 17.89
C HIS A 66 -15.60 -8.40 17.41
N PHE A 67 -15.87 -8.58 16.11
CA PHE A 67 -16.21 -9.88 15.55
C PHE A 67 -15.01 -10.84 15.61
N ASN A 68 -15.23 -12.00 16.24
CA ASN A 68 -14.27 -13.09 16.26
C ASN A 68 -14.71 -14.21 15.29
N PRO A 69 -14.03 -14.37 14.13
CA PRO A 69 -14.43 -15.37 13.13
C PRO A 69 -14.34 -16.82 13.62
N LEU A 70 -13.63 -17.10 14.72
CA LEU A 70 -13.53 -18.44 15.29
C LEU A 70 -14.75 -18.84 16.12
N THR A 71 -15.48 -17.88 16.68
CA THR A 71 -16.55 -18.15 17.64
C THR A 71 -17.90 -17.60 17.22
N ASP A 72 -17.92 -16.47 16.53
CA ASP A 72 -19.11 -15.67 16.32
C ASP A 72 -19.87 -16.11 15.07
N SER A 73 -21.12 -15.65 14.93
CA SER A 73 -22.00 -15.99 13.81
C SER A 73 -22.42 -14.73 13.05
N LEU A 74 -22.50 -14.83 11.73
CA LEU A 74 -23.07 -13.83 10.84
C LEU A 74 -24.51 -14.19 10.51
N THR A 75 -25.29 -13.18 10.09
CA THR A 75 -26.68 -13.35 9.64
C THR A 75 -26.71 -13.22 8.13
N ALA A 76 -27.23 -14.23 7.44
CA ALA A 76 -27.42 -14.21 6.00
C ALA A 76 -28.63 -13.35 5.61
N ALA A 77 -28.76 -13.05 4.31
CA ALA A 77 -29.86 -12.23 3.79
C ALA A 77 -31.26 -12.83 4.04
N ASP A 78 -31.35 -14.15 4.22
CA ASP A 78 -32.58 -14.87 4.56
C ASP A 78 -32.87 -14.92 6.07
N GLY A 79 -32.03 -14.29 6.90
CA GLY A 79 -32.13 -14.27 8.36
C GLY A 79 -31.52 -15.49 9.07
N SER A 80 -31.01 -16.48 8.33
CA SER A 80 -30.32 -17.62 8.93
C SER A 80 -28.97 -17.22 9.52
N LYS A 81 -28.52 -17.91 10.58
CA LYS A 81 -27.21 -17.70 11.20
C LYS A 81 -26.22 -18.74 10.72
N PHE A 82 -25.00 -18.31 10.42
CA PHE A 82 -23.90 -19.19 10.06
C PHE A 82 -22.59 -18.72 10.68
N LYS A 83 -21.63 -19.64 10.83
CA LYS A 83 -20.25 -19.32 11.24
C LYS A 83 -19.34 -19.43 10.04
N LEU A 84 -18.32 -18.56 10.00
CA LEU A 84 -17.24 -18.72 9.03
C LEU A 84 -16.45 -19.99 9.37
N GLN A 85 -16.14 -20.76 8.34
CA GLN A 85 -15.21 -21.88 8.48
C GLN A 85 -13.80 -21.38 8.16
N SER A 86 -12.80 -21.99 8.78
CA SER A 86 -11.40 -21.71 8.45
C SER A 86 -11.17 -21.90 6.96
N PRO A 87 -10.64 -20.90 6.24
CA PRO A 87 -10.44 -21.00 4.81
C PRO A 87 -9.34 -22.02 4.51
N HIS A 88 -9.49 -22.70 3.37
CA HIS A 88 -8.47 -23.55 2.79
C HIS A 88 -8.38 -23.24 1.29
N GLY A 89 -7.18 -23.31 0.75
CA GLY A 89 -6.92 -23.10 -0.67
C GLY A 89 -5.63 -23.80 -1.08
N ASP A 90 -5.53 -24.08 -2.37
CA ASP A 90 -4.31 -24.66 -2.95
C ASP A 90 -3.15 -23.66 -2.80
N THR A 91 -2.00 -24.14 -2.33
CA THR A 91 -0.80 -23.30 -2.19
C THR A 91 -0.29 -22.78 -3.55
N LEU A 92 -0.44 -23.60 -4.59
CA LEU A 92 -0.04 -23.29 -5.97
C LEU A 92 -1.07 -23.87 -6.94
N PRO A 93 -1.29 -23.24 -8.11
CA PRO A 93 -2.21 -23.75 -9.11
C PRO A 93 -1.71 -25.08 -9.70
N ALA A 94 -2.58 -26.11 -9.71
CA ALA A 94 -2.23 -27.45 -10.21
C ALA A 94 -1.79 -27.48 -11.69
N ASN A 95 -2.30 -26.53 -12.48
CA ASN A 95 -1.99 -26.40 -13.91
C ASN A 95 -0.88 -25.37 -14.21
N GLY A 96 -0.20 -24.85 -13.17
CA GLY A 96 0.76 -23.75 -13.31
C GLY A 96 0.11 -22.36 -13.34
N PHE A 97 0.94 -21.32 -13.38
CA PHE A 97 0.50 -19.93 -13.46
C PHE A 97 0.16 -19.56 -14.91
N ASP A 98 -0.90 -18.76 -15.09
CA ASP A 98 -1.15 -18.06 -16.36
C ASP A 98 -0.10 -16.94 -16.52
N ALA A 99 0.56 -16.88 -17.68
CA ALA A 99 1.59 -15.89 -17.97
C ALA A 99 1.02 -14.47 -18.07
N GLY A 100 -0.28 -14.33 -18.38
CA GLY A 100 -0.95 -13.05 -18.49
C GLY A 100 -0.39 -12.17 -19.60
N VAL A 101 -0.39 -10.85 -19.35
CA VAL A 101 0.12 -9.85 -20.29
C VAL A 101 1.62 -9.67 -20.07
N ASP A 102 2.40 -9.84 -21.14
CA ASP A 102 3.82 -9.52 -21.11
C ASP A 102 4.02 -8.00 -21.06
N ASN A 103 4.46 -7.53 -19.90
CA ASN A 103 4.80 -6.12 -19.66
C ASN A 103 6.31 -5.93 -19.52
N TYR A 104 7.10 -6.98 -19.77
CA TYR A 104 8.54 -6.89 -19.70
C TYR A 104 9.10 -6.32 -21.01
N GLN A 105 9.93 -5.30 -20.89
CA GLN A 105 10.71 -4.78 -22.00
C GLN A 105 12.18 -5.07 -21.72
N GLU A 106 12.78 -5.94 -22.52
CA GLU A 106 14.21 -6.22 -22.41
C GLU A 106 15.06 -5.02 -22.82
N PRO A 107 16.23 -4.79 -22.18
CA PRO A 107 17.16 -3.80 -22.66
C PRO A 107 17.67 -4.19 -24.07
N PRO A 108 17.92 -3.23 -24.97
CA PRO A 108 18.49 -3.57 -26.26
C PRO A 108 19.90 -4.14 -26.09
N GLN A 109 20.25 -5.10 -26.94
CA GLN A 109 21.56 -5.76 -26.92
C GLN A 109 22.72 -4.76 -27.16
N ASP A 110 22.48 -3.74 -27.97
CA ASP A 110 23.37 -2.60 -28.17
C ASP A 110 22.63 -1.30 -27.82
N GLY A 111 23.05 -0.67 -26.73
CA GLY A 111 22.51 0.60 -26.25
C GLY A 111 23.32 1.83 -26.67
N SER A 112 24.35 1.68 -27.52
CA SER A 112 25.30 2.76 -27.83
C SER A 112 24.67 3.99 -28.48
N SER A 113 23.54 3.83 -29.16
CA SER A 113 22.77 4.92 -29.77
C SER A 113 21.64 5.46 -28.89
N LEU A 114 21.41 4.89 -27.69
CA LEU A 114 20.36 5.35 -26.80
C LEU A 114 20.75 6.69 -26.16
N VAL A 115 19.82 7.63 -26.20
CA VAL A 115 19.95 8.92 -25.52
C VAL A 115 18.87 9.00 -24.46
N VAL A 116 19.28 9.17 -23.20
CA VAL A 116 18.38 9.48 -22.08
C VAL A 116 18.51 10.97 -21.82
N ASP A 117 17.46 11.73 -22.14
CA ASP A 117 17.44 13.18 -22.01
C ASP A 117 16.56 13.62 -20.82
N VAL A 118 16.96 14.69 -20.15
CA VAL A 118 16.24 15.29 -19.02
C VAL A 118 16.04 16.76 -19.36
N ASP A 119 14.78 17.13 -19.63
CA ASP A 119 14.43 18.53 -19.90
C ASP A 119 14.84 19.42 -18.72
N PRO A 120 15.69 20.44 -18.93
CA PRO A 120 16.08 21.39 -17.88
C PRO A 120 14.90 22.13 -17.23
N LYS A 121 13.72 22.13 -17.85
CA LYS A 121 12.49 22.74 -17.35
C LYS A 121 11.50 21.73 -16.75
N SER A 122 11.89 20.47 -16.60
CA SER A 122 11.04 19.43 -16.02
C SER A 122 10.66 19.73 -14.56
N ASP A 123 9.41 19.46 -14.20
CA ASP A 123 8.87 19.51 -12.84
C ASP A 123 8.80 18.12 -12.18
N ARG A 124 9.42 17.10 -12.80
CA ARG A 124 9.40 15.70 -12.34
C ARG A 124 10.78 15.05 -12.30
N LEU A 125 11.66 15.38 -13.25
CA LEU A 125 13.01 14.81 -13.37
C LEU A 125 14.05 15.92 -13.26
N GLN A 126 15.12 15.68 -12.50
CA GLN A 126 16.21 16.63 -12.32
C GLN A 126 17.53 15.86 -12.25
N LEU A 127 18.57 16.36 -12.93
CA LEU A 127 19.93 15.84 -12.76
C LEU A 127 20.46 16.21 -11.38
N LEU A 128 21.10 15.25 -10.71
CA LEU A 128 21.68 15.47 -9.38
C LEU A 128 22.93 16.34 -9.47
N GLU A 129 23.00 17.38 -8.64
CA GLU A 129 24.21 18.17 -8.45
C GLU A 129 25.09 17.51 -7.38
N PRO A 130 26.41 17.35 -7.62
CA PRO A 130 27.32 16.88 -6.61
C PRO A 130 27.29 17.77 -5.37
N PHE A 131 27.20 17.17 -4.18
CA PHE A 131 27.35 17.91 -2.94
C PHE A 131 28.75 18.54 -2.85
N GLN A 132 28.83 19.66 -2.13
CA GLN A 132 30.13 20.28 -1.84
C GLN A 132 30.99 19.30 -1.04
N PRO A 133 32.28 19.15 -1.39
CA PRO A 133 33.19 18.33 -0.61
C PRO A 133 33.34 18.89 0.79
N TRP A 134 33.66 18.03 1.75
CA TRP A 134 34.02 18.49 3.08
C TRP A 134 35.25 19.41 3.01
N ASN A 135 35.18 20.55 3.71
CA ASN A 135 36.21 21.59 3.68
C ASN A 135 37.35 21.38 4.71
N SER A 136 37.40 20.20 5.36
CA SER A 136 38.39 19.86 6.39
C SER A 136 38.35 20.73 7.65
N GLN A 137 37.24 21.45 7.89
CA GLN A 137 37.05 22.27 9.09
C GLN A 137 35.96 21.66 9.99
N ASP A 138 36.04 21.97 11.28
CA ASP A 138 35.00 21.63 12.25
C ASP A 138 33.73 22.45 11.97
N LEU A 139 32.56 21.83 12.16
CA LEU A 139 31.28 22.51 12.10
C LEU A 139 30.93 23.10 13.46
N THR A 140 31.32 24.35 13.70
CA THR A 140 31.00 25.07 14.95
C THR A 140 29.68 25.84 14.82
N ASP A 141 29.01 26.08 15.95
CA ASP A 141 27.82 26.95 16.04
C ASP A 141 26.63 26.53 15.15
N MET A 142 26.48 25.23 14.89
CA MET A 142 25.39 24.70 14.07
C MET A 142 24.02 24.90 14.75
N PRO A 143 23.03 25.51 14.06
CA PRO A 143 21.69 25.63 14.60
C PRO A 143 21.01 24.26 14.67
N ILE A 144 20.27 24.01 15.76
CA ILE A 144 19.41 22.84 15.88
C ILE A 144 18.10 23.15 15.12
N LEU A 145 17.90 22.50 13.98
CA LEU A 145 16.72 22.71 13.12
C LEU A 145 15.42 22.17 13.73
N MET A 146 15.49 20.96 14.31
CA MET A 146 14.39 20.28 14.99
C MET A 146 15.01 19.39 16.07
N LYS A 147 14.38 19.32 17.25
CA LYS A 147 14.85 18.52 18.38
C LYS A 147 13.94 17.33 18.62
#